data_AF-A0A0C9YN61-F1
#
_entry.id   AF-A0A0C9YN61-F1
#
_cell.length_a   1.000
_cell.length_b   1.000
_cell.length_c   1.000
_cell.angle_alpha   90.00
_cell.angle_beta   90.00
_cell.angle_gamma   90.00
#
_symmetry.space_group_name_H-M   'P 1'
#
loop_
_entity.id
_entity.type
_entity.pdbx_description
1 polymer ?
#
loop_
_entity_poly.entity_id
_entity_poly.type
_entity_poly.pdbx_seq_one_letter_code
_entity_poly.pdbx_strand_id
1 'polypeptide(L)'
;MPPLAIHEVPIQQFARCINLFLCRTDLSLEDVDRDDDLITLHTNLAVRDGEATTVIIPDLCLDLQPPGGLSLPIWAMESGFSSTPVQMCSQLKAVADIVPELDAAFLVSIHEAKYTPPPKSIPLYTLQPIPPSVFAPPTHTLSFGPVVVEGITWISINSVTFEASLRCEDGQLRFGEGPLFAKGHLFPDLEMKGVDRLLDLAAQRFLQCVAEIMEGMPGVDASRVSQVRSTSQTAAFPTHWTKFLHKLQEAVWDTAYCQYHAWRYDNKPQQDTPDLDPGPSSKHLAPSE
;
A
#
# COMPACT_ATOMS: atom_id res chain seq x y z
N MET A 1 -1.59 13.68 9.53
CA MET A 1 -2.39 12.52 9.96
C MET A 1 -1.66 11.28 9.46
N PRO A 2 -1.42 10.25 10.29
CA PRO A 2 -0.85 9.00 9.80
C PRO A 2 -1.77 8.39 8.71
N PRO A 3 -1.23 7.51 7.84
CA PRO A 3 -2.06 6.80 6.87
C PRO A 3 -3.18 6.04 7.59
N LEU A 4 -4.35 5.94 6.95
CA LEU A 4 -5.47 5.20 7.53
C LEU A 4 -5.15 3.70 7.52
N ALA A 5 -5.57 2.97 8.55
CA ALA A 5 -5.31 1.54 8.69
C ALA A 5 -5.74 0.75 7.44
N ILE A 6 -6.84 1.15 6.79
CA ILE A 6 -7.33 0.52 5.56
C ILE A 6 -6.34 0.59 4.38
N HIS A 7 -5.47 1.59 4.34
CA HIS A 7 -4.40 1.71 3.35
C HIS A 7 -3.14 0.93 3.77
N GLU A 8 -2.79 0.94 5.05
CA GLU A 8 -1.58 0.27 5.58
C GLU A 8 -1.69 -1.27 5.60
N VAL A 9 -2.88 -1.81 5.92
CA VAL A 9 -3.05 -3.26 6.07
C VAL A 9 -2.71 -4.04 4.80
N PRO A 10 -3.13 -3.63 3.59
CA PRO A 10 -2.67 -4.26 2.36
C PRO A 10 -1.16 -4.35 2.22
N ILE A 11 -0.46 -3.26 2.51
CA ILE A 11 1.00 -3.15 2.43
C ILE A 11 1.63 -4.15 3.42
N GLN A 12 1.19 -4.13 4.67
CA GLN A 12 1.71 -5.02 5.71
C GLN A 12 1.42 -6.50 5.43
N GLN A 13 0.24 -6.84 4.92
CA GLN A 13 -0.07 -8.22 4.57
C GLN A 13 0.77 -8.71 3.38
N PHE A 14 0.99 -7.87 2.38
CA PHE A 14 1.82 -8.23 1.23
C PHE A 14 3.30 -8.35 1.62
N ALA A 15 3.83 -7.40 2.39
CA ALA A 15 5.17 -7.46 2.98
C ALA A 15 5.39 -8.75 3.81
N ARG A 16 4.38 -9.13 4.61
CA ARG A 16 4.41 -10.40 5.35
C ARG A 16 4.47 -11.62 4.42
N CYS A 17 3.76 -11.60 3.29
CA CYS A 17 3.82 -12.69 2.32
C CYS A 17 5.21 -12.78 1.68
N ILE A 18 5.84 -11.65 1.36
CA ILE A 18 7.23 -11.60 0.87
C ILE A 18 8.18 -12.20 1.90
N ASN A 19 8.10 -11.77 3.17
CA ASN A 19 8.97 -12.31 4.21
C ASN A 19 8.76 -13.82 4.41
N LEU A 20 7.51 -14.29 4.42
CA LEU A 20 7.22 -15.73 4.50
C LEU A 20 7.78 -16.50 3.30
N PHE A 21 7.78 -15.90 2.12
CA PHE A 21 8.35 -16.48 0.92
C PHE A 21 9.88 -16.59 1.04
N LEU A 22 10.56 -15.50 1.39
CA LEU A 22 12.01 -15.46 1.57
C LEU A 22 12.51 -16.43 2.66
N CYS A 23 11.78 -16.53 3.78
CA CYS A 23 12.11 -17.50 4.84
C CYS A 23 11.95 -18.96 4.39
N ARG A 24 11.00 -19.26 3.50
CA ARG A 24 10.78 -20.64 3.00
C ARG A 24 11.82 -21.09 1.98
N THR A 25 12.55 -20.14 1.39
CA THR A 25 13.53 -20.40 0.34
C THR A 25 14.97 -20.33 0.87
N ASP A 26 15.16 -20.27 2.20
CA ASP A 26 16.46 -20.07 2.87
C ASP A 26 17.21 -18.82 2.35
N LEU A 27 16.43 -17.80 1.94
CA LEU A 27 16.88 -16.47 1.55
C LEU A 27 16.54 -15.45 2.64
N SER A 28 16.64 -15.86 3.92
CA SER A 28 16.32 -14.97 5.03
C SER A 28 17.05 -13.64 4.89
N LEU A 29 16.35 -12.55 5.18
CA LEU A 29 16.90 -11.21 5.28
C LEU A 29 18.01 -11.11 6.36
N GLU A 30 18.10 -12.10 7.25
CA GLU A 30 19.11 -12.16 8.33
C GLU A 30 20.28 -13.12 8.02
N ASP A 31 20.25 -13.90 6.93
CA ASP A 31 21.22 -14.96 6.64
C ASP A 31 22.42 -14.52 5.77
N VAL A 32 22.65 -13.20 5.65
CA VAL A 32 23.86 -12.64 5.03
C VAL A 32 24.59 -11.82 6.08
N ASP A 33 25.44 -12.50 6.86
CA ASP A 33 26.36 -11.86 7.79
C ASP A 33 27.38 -11.03 6.99
N ARG A 34 27.07 -9.74 6.73
CA ARG A 34 27.92 -8.59 6.37
C ARG A 34 27.05 -7.46 5.80
N ASP A 35 27.46 -6.22 6.03
CA ASP A 35 27.00 -4.89 5.54
C ASP A 35 26.34 -4.73 4.14
N ASP A 36 26.07 -5.78 3.35
CA ASP A 36 25.42 -5.77 2.03
C ASP A 36 24.36 -6.89 1.92
N ASP A 37 23.13 -6.64 2.41
CA ASP A 37 22.02 -7.58 2.25
C ASP A 37 21.64 -7.69 0.76
N LEU A 38 21.76 -8.90 0.20
CA LEU A 38 21.42 -9.20 -1.20
C LEU A 38 19.96 -8.84 -1.53
N ILE A 39 19.05 -8.98 -0.56
CA ILE A 39 17.62 -8.77 -0.71
C ILE A 39 17.19 -7.83 0.40
N THR A 40 16.51 -6.74 0.08
CA THR A 40 15.97 -5.82 1.09
C THR A 40 14.52 -5.50 0.79
N LEU A 41 13.68 -5.47 1.82
CA LEU A 41 12.28 -5.05 1.71
C LEU A 41 12.11 -3.66 2.31
N HIS A 42 11.68 -2.70 1.49
CA HIS A 42 11.49 -1.32 1.90
C HIS A 42 10.02 -0.93 1.85
N THR A 43 9.58 -0.14 2.83
CA THR A 43 8.33 0.62 2.75
C THR A 43 8.65 2.08 2.46
N ASN A 44 7.95 2.71 1.52
CA ASN A 44 8.14 4.11 1.16
C ASN A 44 9.57 4.47 0.69
N LEU A 45 10.19 3.60 -0.15
CA LEU A 45 11.51 3.88 -0.70
C LEU A 45 11.41 4.94 -1.81
N ALA A 46 12.24 5.97 -1.72
CA ALA A 46 12.31 6.99 -2.76
C ALA A 46 13.09 6.49 -3.99
N VAL A 47 12.39 6.29 -5.09
CA VAL A 47 12.96 5.99 -6.42
C VAL A 47 13.17 7.32 -7.15
N ARG A 48 14.39 7.54 -7.65
CA ARG A 48 14.80 8.79 -8.30
C ARG A 48 15.48 8.50 -9.62
N ASP A 49 15.10 9.27 -10.63
CA ASP A 49 15.92 9.42 -11.82
C ASP A 49 17.11 10.32 -11.46
N GLY A 50 18.34 9.90 -11.81
CA GLY A 50 19.56 10.66 -11.52
C GLY A 50 19.58 12.06 -12.16
N GLU A 51 18.76 12.28 -13.20
CA GLU A 51 18.66 13.57 -13.91
C GLU A 51 17.37 14.34 -13.60
N ALA A 52 16.32 13.71 -13.07
CA ALA A 52 15.03 14.35 -12.83
C ALA A 52 14.84 14.83 -11.38
N THR A 53 14.04 15.88 -11.20
CA THR A 53 13.58 16.34 -9.88
C THR A 53 12.43 15.49 -9.32
N THR A 54 11.89 14.58 -10.12
CA THR A 54 10.75 13.74 -9.76
C THR A 54 11.21 12.60 -8.87
N VAL A 55 10.67 12.54 -7.65
CA VAL A 55 10.84 11.43 -6.72
C VAL A 55 9.53 10.67 -6.66
N ILE A 56 9.57 9.38 -7.00
CA ILE A 56 8.43 8.47 -6.84
C ILE A 56 8.67 7.64 -5.58
N ILE A 57 7.63 7.44 -4.77
CA ILE A 57 7.73 6.72 -3.51
C ILE A 57 6.66 5.64 -3.50
N PRO A 58 6.98 4.41 -3.95
CA PRO A 58 6.06 3.28 -3.84
C PRO A 58 5.86 2.89 -2.38
N ASP A 59 4.65 2.43 -2.06
CA ASP A 59 4.29 1.99 -0.71
C ASP A 59 5.19 0.83 -0.23
N LEU A 60 5.57 -0.07 -1.15
CA LEU A 60 6.46 -1.20 -0.87
C LEU A 60 7.37 -1.49 -2.08
N CYS A 61 8.66 -1.68 -1.82
CA CYS A 61 9.64 -2.14 -2.79
C CYS A 61 10.38 -3.37 -2.26
N LEU A 62 10.55 -4.38 -3.12
CA LEU A 62 11.51 -5.45 -2.89
C LEU A 62 12.73 -5.15 -3.76
N ASP A 63 13.88 -5.01 -3.13
CA ASP A 63 15.13 -4.69 -3.77
C ASP A 63 16.02 -5.93 -3.85
N LEU A 64 16.82 -5.98 -4.91
CA LEU A 64 17.83 -7.00 -5.13
C LEU A 64 19.16 -6.29 -5.42
N GLN A 65 20.14 -6.46 -4.53
CA GLN A 65 21.44 -5.80 -4.61
C GLN A 65 22.52 -6.78 -5.08
N PRO A 66 22.91 -6.77 -6.38
CA PRO A 66 24.03 -7.57 -6.83
C PRO A 66 25.36 -7.05 -6.25
N PRO A 67 26.38 -7.90 -6.10
CA PRO A 67 27.67 -7.50 -5.56
C PRO A 67 28.32 -6.36 -6.36
N GLY A 68 28.62 -5.25 -5.68
CA GLY A 68 29.23 -4.08 -6.31
C GLY A 68 28.32 -3.31 -7.28
N GLY A 69 27.03 -3.63 -7.34
CA GLY A 69 26.01 -2.91 -8.09
C GLY A 69 25.17 -1.98 -7.21
N LEU A 70 24.26 -1.25 -7.85
CA LEU A 70 23.26 -0.45 -7.15
C LEU A 70 22.08 -1.35 -6.74
N SER A 71 21.57 -1.15 -5.52
CA SER A 71 20.28 -1.71 -5.12
C SER A 71 19.19 -1.08 -5.98
N LEU A 72 18.45 -1.92 -6.71
CA LEU A 72 17.33 -1.48 -7.53
C LEU A 72 16.07 -2.28 -7.14
N PRO A 73 14.90 -1.64 -7.13
CA PRO A 73 13.65 -2.33 -6.86
C PRO A 73 13.36 -3.31 -7.98
N ILE A 74 13.26 -4.60 -7.63
CA ILE A 74 12.83 -5.64 -8.55
C ILE A 74 11.31 -5.76 -8.57
N TRP A 75 10.66 -5.53 -7.43
CA TRP A 75 9.20 -5.41 -7.33
C TRP A 75 8.79 -4.08 -6.69
N ALA A 76 7.68 -3.52 -7.15
CA ALA A 76 7.06 -2.33 -6.56
C ALA A 76 5.56 -2.54 -6.35
N MET A 77 5.00 -1.92 -5.31
CA MET A 77 3.58 -1.98 -5.01
C MET A 77 3.02 -0.62 -4.61
N GLU A 78 1.77 -0.37 -5.01
CA GLU A 78 0.93 0.75 -4.55
C GLU A 78 -0.38 0.22 -3.94
N SER A 79 -0.83 0.88 -2.89
CA SER A 79 -2.09 0.63 -2.18
C SER A 79 -2.90 1.92 -2.12
N GLY A 80 -4.13 1.92 -2.62
CA GLY A 80 -4.95 3.13 -2.68
C GLY A 80 -6.26 2.96 -1.94
N PHE A 81 -6.48 3.76 -0.90
CA PHE A 81 -7.81 4.04 -0.37
C PHE A 81 -8.28 5.39 -0.90
N SER A 82 -9.32 5.40 -1.73
CA SER A 82 -9.86 6.60 -2.39
C SER A 82 -8.93 7.28 -3.42
N SER A 83 -7.77 6.70 -3.71
CA SER A 83 -6.94 7.03 -4.88
C SER A 83 -7.51 6.40 -6.15
N THR A 84 -7.34 7.05 -7.31
CA THR A 84 -7.77 6.45 -8.58
C THR A 84 -6.75 5.39 -9.05
N PRO A 85 -7.19 4.24 -9.59
CA PRO A 85 -6.28 3.24 -10.15
C PRO A 85 -5.35 3.83 -11.22
N VAL A 86 -5.83 4.82 -11.96
CA VAL A 86 -5.05 5.53 -12.99
C VAL A 86 -3.85 6.25 -12.39
N GLN A 87 -4.00 6.93 -11.24
CA GLN A 87 -2.90 7.63 -10.58
C GLN A 87 -1.84 6.66 -10.06
N MET A 88 -2.24 5.62 -9.34
CA MET A 88 -1.32 4.58 -8.84
C MET A 88 -0.61 3.86 -9.97
N CYS A 89 -1.33 3.52 -11.05
CA CYS A 89 -0.75 2.95 -12.25
C CYS A 89 0.28 3.89 -12.89
N SER A 90 0.01 5.20 -12.89
CA SER A 90 0.94 6.19 -13.44
C SER A 90 2.21 6.32 -12.59
N GLN A 91 2.10 6.18 -11.26
CA GLN A 91 3.26 6.11 -10.36
C GLN A 91 4.10 4.87 -10.66
N LEU A 92 3.50 3.69 -10.71
CA LEU A 92 4.23 2.45 -11.02
C LEU A 92 4.85 2.44 -12.42
N LYS A 93 4.20 3.07 -13.41
CA LYS A 93 4.79 3.31 -14.73
C LYS A 93 6.05 4.18 -14.64
N ALA A 94 5.98 5.27 -13.89
CA ALA A 94 7.16 6.11 -13.67
C ALA A 94 8.29 5.36 -12.96
N VAL A 95 7.99 4.45 -12.02
CA VAL A 95 9.02 3.57 -11.43
C VAL A 95 9.65 2.68 -12.50
N ALA A 96 8.84 2.04 -13.34
CA ALA A 96 9.32 1.17 -14.43
C ALA A 96 10.18 1.93 -15.46
N ASP A 97 9.86 3.21 -15.72
CA ASP A 97 10.65 4.07 -16.60
C ASP A 97 12.02 4.41 -15.99
N ILE A 98 12.09 4.60 -14.66
CA ILE A 98 13.33 4.89 -13.92
C ILE A 98 14.17 3.61 -13.70
N VAL A 99 13.50 2.47 -13.52
CA VAL A 99 14.11 1.18 -13.20
C VAL A 99 13.69 0.15 -14.26
N PRO A 100 14.41 0.06 -15.39
CA PRO A 100 14.14 -0.90 -16.46
C PRO A 100 14.18 -2.37 -16.01
N GLU A 101 14.85 -2.63 -14.89
CA GLU A 101 14.97 -3.96 -14.28
C GLU A 101 13.70 -4.40 -13.55
N LEU A 102 12.77 -3.48 -13.23
CA LEU A 102 11.54 -3.78 -12.49
C LEU A 102 10.78 -4.95 -13.14
N ASP A 103 10.69 -6.08 -12.43
CA ASP A 103 10.12 -7.32 -12.96
C ASP A 103 8.63 -7.44 -12.66
N ALA A 104 8.17 -6.89 -11.53
CA ALA A 104 6.78 -6.96 -11.12
C ALA A 104 6.27 -5.65 -10.51
N ALA A 105 5.03 -5.31 -10.84
CA ALA A 105 4.30 -4.21 -10.25
C ALA A 105 2.94 -4.68 -9.73
N PHE A 106 2.62 -4.31 -8.50
CA PHE A 106 1.39 -4.72 -7.82
C PHE A 106 0.57 -3.50 -7.41
N LEU A 107 -0.75 -3.60 -7.54
CA LEU A 107 -1.64 -2.49 -7.23
C LEU A 107 -2.86 -3.00 -6.47
N VAL A 108 -3.12 -2.41 -5.31
CA VAL A 108 -4.31 -2.69 -4.50
C VAL A 108 -5.20 -1.46 -4.51
N SER A 109 -6.39 -1.58 -5.11
CA SER A 109 -7.40 -0.51 -5.10
C SER A 109 -8.52 -0.84 -4.14
N ILE A 110 -8.78 0.07 -3.21
CA ILE A 110 -9.89 0.01 -2.26
C ILE A 110 -10.86 1.13 -2.60
N HIS A 111 -12.02 0.76 -3.14
CA HIS A 111 -13.02 1.69 -3.60
C HIS A 111 -14.09 1.89 -2.54
N GLU A 112 -14.14 3.10 -1.99
CA GLU A 112 -15.22 3.53 -1.09
C GLU A 112 -16.45 3.98 -1.90
N ALA A 113 -17.65 3.71 -1.40
CA ALA A 113 -18.83 4.47 -1.75
C ALA A 113 -18.61 5.94 -1.38
N LYS A 114 -19.28 6.86 -2.08
CA LYS A 114 -19.12 8.29 -1.81
C LYS A 114 -19.42 8.61 -0.34
N TYR A 115 -18.37 8.87 0.43
CA TYR A 115 -18.49 9.29 1.83
C TYR A 115 -18.90 10.75 1.88
N THR A 116 -19.81 11.06 2.81
CA THR A 116 -20.13 12.44 3.19
C THR A 116 -20.17 12.49 4.71
N PRO A 117 -19.26 13.25 5.34
CA PRO A 117 -19.26 13.34 6.79
C PRO A 117 -20.58 13.96 7.27
N PRO A 118 -21.10 13.52 8.42
CA PRO A 118 -22.28 14.13 9.01
C PRO A 118 -22.06 15.63 9.29
N PRO A 119 -23.08 16.50 9.20
CA PRO A 119 -22.96 17.88 9.66
C PRO A 119 -22.86 17.94 11.20
N LYS A 120 -22.17 18.95 11.74
CA LYS A 120 -22.06 19.13 13.21
C LYS A 120 -23.38 19.49 13.91
N SER A 121 -24.42 19.84 13.15
CA SER A 121 -25.76 20.04 13.67
C SER A 121 -26.44 18.74 14.10
N ILE A 122 -25.87 17.57 13.79
CA ILE A 122 -26.41 16.30 14.25
C ILE A 122 -26.29 16.20 15.78
N PRO A 123 -27.37 15.81 16.51
CA PRO A 123 -27.37 15.70 17.97
C PRO A 123 -26.24 14.85 18.55
N LEU A 124 -25.71 13.88 17.81
CA LEU A 124 -24.59 13.04 18.23
C LEU A 124 -23.35 13.83 18.67
N TYR A 125 -23.14 15.03 18.13
CA TYR A 125 -22.06 15.90 18.55
C TYR A 125 -22.22 16.40 20.00
N THR A 126 -23.47 16.59 20.46
CA THR A 126 -23.79 17.07 21.81
C THR A 126 -24.02 15.95 22.82
N LEU A 127 -24.15 14.70 22.35
CA LEU A 127 -24.26 13.50 23.19
C LEU A 127 -22.91 13.03 23.73
N GLN A 128 -22.94 12.05 24.65
CA GLN A 128 -21.73 11.39 25.14
C GLN A 128 -20.93 10.75 23.98
N PRO A 129 -19.59 10.74 24.06
CA PRO A 129 -18.77 10.08 23.05
C PRO A 129 -19.12 8.61 22.90
N ILE A 130 -19.28 8.18 21.66
CA ILE A 130 -19.41 6.77 21.30
C ILE A 130 -18.08 6.07 21.59
N PRO A 131 -18.08 4.97 22.36
CA PRO A 131 -16.85 4.25 22.66
C PRO A 131 -16.34 3.45 21.44
N PRO A 132 -15.02 3.22 21.32
CA PRO A 132 -14.43 2.49 20.20
C PRO A 132 -15.00 1.09 19.99
N SER A 133 -15.45 0.43 21.06
CA SER A 133 -16.04 -0.92 21.00
C SER A 133 -17.32 -1.02 20.16
N VAL A 134 -18.00 0.10 19.91
CA VAL A 134 -19.16 0.15 19.01
C VAL A 134 -18.73 0.05 17.54
N PHE A 135 -17.49 0.43 17.24
CA PHE A 135 -16.85 0.25 15.94
C PHE A 135 -16.08 -1.08 15.86
N ALA A 136 -16.55 -2.13 16.54
CA ALA A 136 -15.96 -3.45 16.42
C ALA A 136 -16.60 -4.24 15.26
N PRO A 137 -15.78 -4.92 14.42
CA PRO A 137 -16.32 -5.70 13.32
C PRO A 137 -17.13 -6.91 13.78
N PRO A 138 -18.12 -7.37 12.97
CA PRO A 138 -18.85 -8.59 13.26
C PRO A 138 -17.91 -9.81 13.21
N THR A 139 -18.06 -10.72 14.19
CA THR A 139 -17.17 -11.87 14.39
C THR A 139 -17.39 -13.02 13.41
N HIS A 140 -18.59 -13.14 12.83
CA HIS A 140 -19.01 -14.33 12.08
C HIS A 140 -19.22 -14.10 10.59
N THR A 141 -19.14 -12.86 10.12
CA THR A 141 -19.42 -12.49 8.73
C THR A 141 -18.40 -11.48 8.25
N LEU A 142 -17.87 -11.70 7.04
CA LEU A 142 -17.06 -10.68 6.38
C LEU A 142 -17.92 -9.49 5.99
N SER A 143 -17.59 -8.30 6.49
CA SER A 143 -18.30 -7.05 6.24
C SER A 143 -17.33 -5.90 6.09
N PHE A 144 -17.28 -5.34 4.89
CA PHE A 144 -16.51 -4.14 4.54
C PHE A 144 -17.39 -2.89 4.47
N GLY A 145 -18.56 -2.96 5.11
CA GLY A 145 -19.53 -1.87 5.21
C GLY A 145 -20.89 -2.18 4.58
N PRO A 146 -21.84 -1.24 4.69
CA PRO A 146 -21.69 0.05 5.37
C PRO A 146 -21.51 -0.11 6.89
N VAL A 147 -20.53 0.58 7.47
CA VAL A 147 -20.36 0.67 8.92
C VAL A 147 -21.27 1.79 9.43
N VAL A 148 -22.42 1.39 9.96
CA VAL A 148 -23.45 2.31 10.43
C VAL A 148 -23.45 2.34 11.95
N VAL A 149 -23.20 3.52 12.53
CA VAL A 149 -23.25 3.74 13.98
C VAL A 149 -24.15 4.94 14.24
N GLU A 150 -25.16 4.76 15.11
CA GLU A 150 -26.15 5.79 15.45
C GLU A 150 -26.87 6.36 14.21
N GLY A 151 -27.14 5.51 13.22
CA GLY A 151 -27.81 5.88 11.96
C GLY A 151 -26.92 6.63 10.97
N ILE A 152 -25.63 6.79 11.24
CA ILE A 152 -24.65 7.42 10.34
C ILE A 152 -23.76 6.35 9.71
N THR A 153 -23.65 6.37 8.38
CA THR A 153 -22.65 5.58 7.66
C THR A 153 -21.31 6.29 7.72
N TRP A 154 -20.34 5.66 8.37
CA TRP A 154 -18.97 6.19 8.49
C TRP A 154 -18.13 5.78 7.29
N ILE A 155 -18.13 4.50 6.93
CA ILE A 155 -17.40 3.99 5.76
C ILE A 155 -18.25 2.94 5.06
N SER A 156 -18.09 2.80 3.75
CA SER A 156 -18.69 1.71 2.99
C SER A 156 -17.80 1.36 1.80
N ILE A 157 -17.20 0.18 1.82
CA ILE A 157 -16.35 -0.28 0.71
C ILE A 157 -17.21 -0.99 -0.33
N ASN A 158 -17.07 -0.57 -1.59
CA ASN A 158 -17.76 -1.15 -2.74
C ASN A 158 -16.97 -2.33 -3.32
N SER A 159 -15.65 -2.19 -3.43
CA SER A 159 -14.79 -3.22 -3.99
C SER A 159 -13.36 -3.09 -3.50
N VAL A 160 -12.67 -4.21 -3.48
CA VAL A 160 -11.23 -4.29 -3.25
C VAL A 160 -10.65 -5.14 -4.36
N THR A 161 -9.77 -4.55 -5.18
CA THR A 161 -9.15 -5.24 -6.31
C THR A 161 -7.66 -5.29 -6.18
N PHE A 162 -7.07 -6.39 -6.64
CA PHE A 162 -5.64 -6.58 -6.74
C PHE A 162 -5.26 -6.71 -8.21
N GLU A 163 -4.25 -5.98 -8.65
CA GLU A 163 -3.70 -6.04 -10.00
C GLU A 163 -2.23 -6.43 -9.91
N ALA A 164 -1.81 -7.36 -10.78
CA ALA A 164 -0.42 -7.79 -10.91
C ALA A 164 0.00 -7.65 -12.38
N SER A 165 1.13 -6.99 -12.61
CA SER A 165 1.74 -6.83 -13.93
C SER A 165 3.17 -7.31 -13.86
N LEU A 166 3.59 -8.20 -14.77
CA LEU A 166 4.98 -8.67 -14.86
C LEU A 166 5.62 -8.19 -16.16
N ARG A 167 6.94 -8.03 -16.11
CA ARG A 167 7.76 -7.60 -17.24
C ARG A 167 7.68 -8.64 -18.37
N CYS A 168 7.43 -8.17 -19.58
CA CYS A 168 7.37 -8.99 -20.78
C CYS A 168 8.77 -9.32 -21.30
N GLU A 169 8.85 -10.28 -22.23
CA GLU A 169 10.13 -10.69 -22.85
C GLU A 169 10.80 -9.56 -23.66
N ASP A 170 10.01 -8.57 -24.10
CA ASP A 170 10.51 -7.34 -24.73
C ASP A 170 11.05 -6.31 -23.72
N GLY A 171 11.11 -6.68 -22.43
CA GLY A 171 11.60 -5.84 -21.35
C GLY A 171 10.58 -4.83 -20.82
N GLN A 172 9.34 -4.82 -21.33
CA GLN A 172 8.34 -3.80 -20.95
C GLN A 172 7.35 -4.30 -19.90
N LEU A 173 7.03 -3.45 -18.92
CA LEU A 173 5.90 -3.66 -18.01
C LEU A 173 4.63 -3.04 -18.60
N ARG A 174 3.60 -3.88 -18.81
CA ARG A 174 2.32 -3.46 -19.38
C ARG A 174 1.24 -3.52 -18.30
N PHE A 175 0.63 -2.38 -18.03
CA PHE A 175 -0.38 -2.24 -16.98
C PHE A 175 -1.78 -2.23 -17.58
N GLY A 176 -2.68 -3.07 -17.06
CA GLY A 176 -4.08 -3.12 -17.48
C GLY A 176 -4.35 -4.01 -18.69
N GLU A 177 -3.31 -4.53 -19.35
CA GLU A 177 -3.45 -5.30 -20.58
C GLU A 177 -2.29 -6.30 -20.79
N GLY A 178 -2.52 -7.29 -21.64
CA GLY A 178 -1.51 -8.26 -22.05
C GLY A 178 -1.52 -9.59 -21.28
N PRO A 179 -0.68 -10.55 -21.69
CA PRO A 179 -0.68 -11.91 -21.16
C PRO A 179 -0.06 -12.02 -19.75
N LEU A 180 0.73 -11.03 -19.33
CA LEU A 180 1.38 -10.94 -18.03
C LEU A 180 0.73 -9.88 -17.13
N PHE A 181 -0.58 -9.69 -17.32
CA PHE A 181 -1.42 -8.86 -16.48
C PHE A 181 -2.59 -9.69 -15.94
N ALA A 182 -2.91 -9.50 -14.67
CA ALA A 182 -4.10 -10.06 -14.06
C ALA A 182 -4.73 -9.07 -13.08
N LYS A 183 -6.06 -9.04 -13.10
CA LYS A 183 -6.88 -8.33 -12.11
C LYS A 183 -7.73 -9.35 -11.37
N GLY A 184 -7.71 -9.28 -10.06
CA GLY A 184 -8.52 -10.09 -9.16
C GLY A 184 -9.40 -9.22 -8.27
N HIS A 185 -10.53 -9.79 -7.86
CA HIS A 185 -11.43 -9.20 -6.89
C HIS A 185 -11.20 -9.90 -5.55
N LEU A 186 -10.83 -9.14 -4.54
CA LEU A 186 -10.77 -9.63 -3.16
C LEU A 186 -12.16 -9.49 -2.51
N PHE A 187 -12.86 -8.41 -2.85
CA PHE A 187 -14.24 -8.11 -2.47
C PHE A 187 -14.95 -7.40 -3.65
N PRO A 188 -16.23 -7.69 -3.96
CA PRO A 188 -17.16 -8.55 -3.21
C PRO A 188 -17.00 -10.05 -3.46
N ASP A 189 -16.54 -10.42 -4.65
CA ASP A 189 -16.42 -11.81 -5.08
C ASP A 189 -14.96 -12.21 -5.00
N LEU A 190 -14.60 -13.19 -4.15
CA LEU A 190 -13.22 -13.64 -3.99
C LEU A 190 -12.76 -14.40 -5.25
N GLU A 191 -12.19 -13.67 -6.21
CA GLU A 191 -11.69 -14.16 -7.49
C GLU A 191 -10.24 -13.72 -7.70
N MET A 192 -9.30 -14.53 -7.23
CA MET A 192 -7.86 -14.21 -7.21
C MET A 192 -7.00 -15.13 -8.08
N LYS A 193 -7.60 -16.10 -8.79
CA LYS A 193 -6.86 -17.14 -9.53
C LYS A 193 -5.82 -16.59 -10.52
N GLY A 194 -6.19 -15.55 -11.26
CA GLY A 194 -5.27 -14.91 -12.21
C GLY A 194 -4.10 -14.21 -11.51
N VAL A 195 -4.38 -13.55 -10.39
CA VAL A 195 -3.38 -12.87 -9.56
C VAL A 195 -2.46 -13.88 -8.88
N ASP A 196 -2.99 -14.96 -8.29
CA ASP A 196 -2.20 -16.04 -7.68
C ASP A 196 -1.21 -16.63 -8.70
N ARG A 197 -1.66 -16.90 -9.92
CA ARG A 197 -0.79 -17.38 -10.99
C ARG A 197 0.36 -16.42 -11.31
N LEU A 198 0.10 -15.11 -11.35
CA LEU A 198 1.16 -14.14 -11.62
C LEU A 198 2.07 -13.92 -10.42
N LEU A 199 1.56 -14.01 -9.19
CA LEU A 199 2.39 -13.97 -7.98
C LEU A 199 3.34 -15.17 -7.92
N ASP A 200 2.85 -16.37 -8.25
CA ASP A 200 3.69 -17.57 -8.37
C ASP A 200 4.76 -17.37 -9.45
N LEU A 201 4.39 -16.86 -10.63
CA LEU A 201 5.35 -16.60 -11.70
C LEU A 201 6.39 -15.52 -11.31
N ALA A 202 5.98 -14.46 -10.61
CA ALA A 202 6.89 -13.45 -10.08
C ALA A 202 7.89 -14.09 -9.10
N ALA A 203 7.40 -14.90 -8.17
CA ALA A 203 8.23 -15.61 -7.20
C ALA A 203 9.25 -16.53 -7.87
N GLN A 204 8.85 -17.26 -8.92
CA GLN A 204 9.74 -18.11 -9.71
C GLN A 204 10.84 -17.29 -10.41
N ARG A 205 10.47 -16.19 -11.09
CA ARG A 205 11.41 -15.28 -11.76
C ARG A 205 12.38 -14.62 -10.78
N PHE A 206 11.89 -14.21 -9.61
CA PHE A 206 12.71 -13.63 -8.56
C PHE A 206 13.80 -14.61 -8.10
N LEU A 207 13.43 -15.85 -7.75
CA LEU A 207 14.42 -16.86 -7.34
C LEU A 207 15.39 -17.23 -8.46
N GLN A 208 14.92 -17.25 -9.70
CA GLN A 208 15.81 -17.44 -10.85
C GLN A 208 16.86 -16.33 -10.92
N CYS A 209 16.44 -15.07 -10.79
CA CYS A 209 17.35 -13.92 -10.77
C CYS A 209 18.34 -13.99 -9.59
N VAL A 210 17.85 -14.35 -8.40
CA VAL A 210 18.72 -14.56 -7.22
C VAL A 210 19.76 -15.64 -7.49
N ALA A 211 19.37 -16.80 -8.05
CA ALA A 211 20.30 -17.87 -8.39
C ALA A 211 21.36 -17.41 -9.40
N GLU A 212 20.97 -16.65 -10.42
CA GLU A 212 21.90 -16.09 -11.42
C GLU A 212 22.90 -15.12 -10.79
N ILE A 213 22.48 -14.29 -9.83
CA ILE A 213 23.40 -13.42 -9.08
C ILE A 213 24.34 -14.25 -8.22
N MET A 214 23.82 -15.23 -7.48
CA MET A 214 24.62 -16.09 -6.61
C MET A 214 25.67 -16.89 -7.36
N GLU A 215 25.42 -17.30 -8.60
CA GLU A 215 26.41 -17.97 -9.47
C GLU A 215 27.59 -17.07 -9.83
N GLY A 216 27.38 -15.75 -9.90
CA GLY A 216 28.42 -14.76 -10.11
C GLY A 216 29.22 -14.42 -8.84
N MET A 217 28.80 -14.88 -7.67
CA MET A 217 29.41 -14.51 -6.39
C MET A 217 30.58 -15.44 -6.01
N PRO A 218 31.76 -14.89 -5.68
CA PRO A 218 32.89 -15.69 -5.23
C PRO A 218 32.61 -16.31 -3.85
N GLY A 219 32.79 -17.61 -3.72
CA GLY A 219 32.71 -18.32 -2.44
C GLY A 219 31.30 -18.75 -2.01
N VAL A 220 30.28 -18.55 -2.85
CA VAL A 220 28.94 -19.10 -2.58
C VAL A 220 28.92 -20.61 -2.81
N ASP A 221 28.25 -21.34 -1.92
CA ASP A 221 28.09 -22.78 -2.02
C ASP A 221 27.23 -23.18 -3.23
N ALA A 222 27.81 -23.97 -4.14
CA ALA A 222 27.12 -24.52 -5.30
C ALA A 222 25.88 -25.35 -4.93
N SER A 223 25.85 -25.98 -3.75
CA SER A 223 24.68 -26.71 -3.26
C SER A 223 23.51 -25.75 -2.98
N ARG A 224 23.78 -24.59 -2.39
CA ARG A 224 22.79 -23.54 -2.09
C ARG A 224 22.26 -22.92 -3.38
N VAL A 225 23.12 -22.61 -4.34
CA VAL A 225 22.71 -22.14 -5.68
C VAL A 225 21.78 -23.13 -6.36
N SER A 226 22.15 -24.42 -6.35
CA SER A 226 21.35 -25.49 -6.96
C SER A 226 19.98 -25.63 -6.27
N GLN A 227 19.92 -25.46 -4.95
CA GLN A 227 18.67 -25.45 -4.18
C GLN A 227 17.76 -24.28 -4.59
N VAL A 228 18.29 -23.05 -4.65
CA VAL A 228 17.51 -21.87 -5.08
C VAL A 228 16.99 -22.05 -6.51
N ARG A 229 17.85 -22.53 -7.43
CA ARG A 229 17.49 -22.81 -8.83
C ARG A 229 16.46 -23.94 -8.96
N SER A 230 16.52 -24.97 -8.13
CA SER A 230 15.50 -26.02 -8.12
C SER A 230 14.18 -25.49 -7.56
N THR A 231 14.22 -24.66 -6.53
CA THR A 231 13.04 -24.08 -5.88
C THR A 231 12.34 -23.09 -6.82
N SER A 232 13.08 -22.35 -7.64
CA SER A 232 12.53 -21.42 -8.62
C SER A 232 11.61 -22.06 -9.66
N GLN A 233 11.71 -23.37 -9.91
CA GLN A 233 10.86 -24.07 -10.87
C GLN A 233 9.44 -24.33 -10.35
N THR A 234 9.26 -24.35 -9.03
CA THR A 234 7.99 -24.72 -8.38
C THR A 234 7.60 -23.74 -7.28
N ALA A 235 8.24 -22.56 -7.24
CA ALA A 235 7.96 -21.58 -6.22
C ALA A 235 6.50 -21.12 -6.30
N ALA A 236 5.87 -21.05 -5.12
CA ALA A 236 4.53 -20.56 -4.95
C ALA A 236 4.55 -19.42 -3.93
N PHE A 237 3.89 -18.31 -4.27
CA PHE A 237 3.82 -17.16 -3.39
C PHE A 237 2.79 -17.43 -2.27
N PRO A 238 3.13 -17.20 -0.99
CA PRO A 238 2.33 -17.70 0.13
C PRO A 238 1.13 -16.80 0.46
N THR A 239 0.21 -16.64 -0.50
CA THR A 239 -1.00 -15.83 -0.31
C THR A 239 -2.02 -16.52 0.59
N HIS A 240 -2.64 -15.73 1.47
CA HIS A 240 -3.74 -16.18 2.32
C HIS A 240 -4.87 -15.14 2.28
N TRP A 241 -5.63 -15.13 1.18
CA TRP A 241 -6.67 -14.13 0.92
C TRP A 241 -7.73 -14.04 2.01
N THR A 242 -8.14 -15.15 2.63
CA THR A 242 -9.08 -15.13 3.76
C THR A 242 -8.51 -14.37 4.96
N LYS A 243 -7.23 -14.58 5.29
CA LYS A 243 -6.57 -13.85 6.38
C LYS A 243 -6.40 -12.37 6.05
N PHE A 244 -6.10 -12.07 4.79
CA PHE A 244 -6.04 -10.70 4.28
C PHE A 244 -7.40 -10.01 4.46
N LEU A 245 -8.49 -10.66 4.06
CA LEU A 245 -9.87 -10.16 4.21
C LEU A 245 -10.22 -9.86 5.68
N HIS A 246 -9.88 -10.76 6.61
CA HIS A 246 -10.13 -10.52 8.03
C HIS A 246 -9.38 -9.29 8.56
N LYS A 247 -8.11 -9.14 8.19
CA LYS A 247 -7.30 -7.98 8.59
C LYS A 247 -7.81 -6.69 7.96
N LEU A 248 -8.22 -6.74 6.70
CA LEU A 248 -8.79 -5.59 6.02
C LEU A 248 -10.15 -5.20 6.60
N GLN A 249 -10.96 -6.15 7.06
CA GLN A 249 -12.20 -5.85 7.80
C GLN A 249 -11.90 -5.11 9.10
N GLU A 250 -10.96 -5.59 9.92
CA GLU A 250 -10.53 -4.87 11.13
C GLU A 250 -10.14 -3.42 10.76
N ALA A 251 -9.35 -3.25 9.70
CA ALA A 251 -8.90 -1.96 9.22
C ALA A 251 -10.03 -1.03 8.73
N VAL A 252 -11.06 -1.56 8.09
CA VAL A 252 -12.26 -0.79 7.67
C VAL A 252 -12.96 -0.22 8.91
N TRP A 253 -13.15 -1.03 9.93
CA TRP A 253 -13.86 -0.64 11.15
C TRP A 253 -13.04 0.35 12.00
N ASP A 254 -11.72 0.15 12.09
CA ASP A 254 -10.80 1.11 12.69
C ASP A 254 -10.83 2.45 11.93
N THR A 255 -10.89 2.40 10.60
CA THR A 255 -10.98 3.61 9.76
C THR A 255 -12.30 4.34 9.98
N ALA A 256 -13.42 3.62 10.15
CA ALA A 256 -14.71 4.20 10.50
C ALA A 256 -14.65 4.95 11.84
N TYR A 257 -14.01 4.36 12.85
CA TYR A 257 -13.79 5.01 14.14
C TYR A 257 -12.92 6.27 14.01
N CYS A 258 -11.82 6.20 13.25
CA CYS A 258 -10.97 7.34 12.99
C CYS A 258 -11.73 8.50 12.30
N GLN A 259 -12.60 8.20 11.34
CA GLN A 259 -13.45 9.21 10.69
C GLN A 259 -14.44 9.84 11.69
N TYR A 260 -15.08 9.04 12.56
CA TYR A 260 -15.92 9.54 13.64
C TYR A 260 -15.14 10.44 14.61
N HIS A 261 -13.98 9.99 15.03
CA HIS A 261 -13.13 10.72 15.95
C HIS A 261 -12.68 12.07 15.36
N ALA A 262 -12.22 12.08 14.11
CA ALA A 262 -11.82 13.30 13.42
C ALA A 262 -13.01 14.26 13.21
N TRP A 263 -14.18 13.74 12.84
CA TRP A 263 -15.39 14.54 12.74
C TRP A 263 -15.76 15.23 14.07
N ARG A 264 -15.69 14.48 15.17
CA ARG A 264 -16.09 14.95 16.50
C ARG A 264 -15.09 15.92 17.13
N TYR A 265 -13.79 15.66 16.97
CA TYR A 265 -12.76 16.34 17.77
C TYR A 265 -11.83 17.25 16.97
N ASP A 266 -11.48 16.87 15.73
CA ASP A 266 -10.45 17.59 14.96
C ASP A 266 -11.04 18.78 14.20
N ASN A 267 -12.32 18.73 13.87
CA ASN A 267 -13.06 19.90 13.42
C ASN A 267 -13.52 20.70 14.64
N LYS A 268 -12.64 21.49 15.27
CA LYS A 268 -13.12 22.54 16.18
C LYS A 268 -13.83 23.61 15.33
N PRO A 269 -15.07 24.04 15.67
CA PRO A 269 -15.49 25.36 15.24
C PRO A 269 -14.41 26.33 15.73
N GLN A 270 -13.87 27.18 14.86
CA GLN A 270 -13.28 28.42 15.37
C GLN A 270 -14.38 29.03 16.24
N GLN A 271 -14.15 29.12 17.55
CA GLN A 271 -14.97 30.00 18.35
C GLN A 271 -14.80 31.36 17.68
N ASP A 272 -15.88 31.87 17.10
CA ASP A 272 -15.99 33.28 16.76
C ASP A 272 -15.66 34.02 18.07
N THR A 273 -14.41 34.47 18.20
CA THR A 273 -14.09 35.56 19.10
C THR A 273 -15.04 36.68 18.69
N PRO A 274 -15.95 37.13 19.56
CA PRO A 274 -16.79 38.26 19.21
C PRO A 274 -15.86 39.40 18.83
N ASP A 275 -16.03 39.91 17.60
CA ASP A 275 -15.36 41.11 17.13
C ASP A 275 -15.47 42.16 18.24
N LEU A 276 -14.35 42.46 18.89
CA LEU A 276 -14.26 43.66 19.70
C LEU A 276 -14.38 44.81 18.70
N ASP A 277 -15.55 45.45 18.70
CA ASP A 277 -15.86 46.65 17.94
C ASP A 277 -14.63 47.56 17.81
N PRO A 278 -14.17 47.89 16.60
CA PRO A 278 -13.18 48.94 16.45
C PRO A 278 -13.84 50.27 16.83
N GLY A 279 -13.46 50.80 18.00
CA GLY A 279 -13.88 52.11 18.48
C GLY A 279 -13.68 53.20 17.43
N PRO A 280 -14.49 54.28 17.45
CA PRO A 280 -14.60 55.20 16.34
C PRO A 280 -13.29 55.96 16.07
N SER A 281 -12.90 55.91 14.80
CA SER A 281 -11.81 56.65 14.16
C SER A 281 -11.90 58.16 14.44
N SER A 282 -11.01 58.67 15.29
CA SER A 282 -10.84 60.11 15.49
C SER A 282 -9.88 60.68 14.44
N LYS A 283 -10.45 61.36 13.43
CA LYS A 283 -9.73 62.30 12.56
C LYS A 283 -9.32 63.52 13.39
N HIS A 284 -8.10 64.03 13.22
CA HIS A 284 -7.75 65.46 13.17
C HIS A 284 -6.25 65.60 12.84
N LEU A 285 -5.94 66.09 11.62
CA LEU A 285 -5.47 67.45 11.28
C LEU A 285 -3.95 67.61 11.37
N ALA A 286 -3.33 67.77 10.20
CA ALA A 286 -2.01 68.34 10.04
C ALA A 286 -2.00 69.83 10.42
N PRO A 287 -0.82 70.39 10.72
CA PRO A 287 -0.50 71.73 10.28
C PRO A 287 0.75 71.75 9.40
N SER A 288 0.64 72.56 8.36
CA SER A 288 1.69 73.01 7.46
C SER A 288 2.73 73.86 8.21
N GLU A 289 3.99 73.74 7.77
CA GLU A 289 4.87 74.85 7.37
C GLU A 289 5.94 74.31 6.41
#